data_AF-A0A379WIA2-F1
#
_entry.id   AF-A0A379WIA2-F1
#
_cell.length_a   1.000
_cell.length_b   1.000
_cell.length_c   1.000
_cell.angle_alpha   90.00
_cell.angle_beta   90.00
_cell.angle_gamma   90.00
#
_symmetry.space_group_name_H-M   'P 1'
#
loop_
_entity.id
_entity.type
_entity.pdbx_description
1 polymer ?
#
loop_
_entity_poly.entity_id
_entity_poly.type
_entity_poly.pdbx_seq_one_letter_code
_entity_poly.pdbx_strand_id
1 'polypeptide(L)'
;MKRRDTIVRYTAPERINHWIVAFCFVLAAVSGLGFLFPSFNWLMHILGTPQLARILHPFVGVVMFASFIIMFFRYWHHNLINRDDIFWAKNIRKIVVNEEVGDTGRYNFGQKCVFWAAIIFLVLLLVSGVIIWRPYFAPAFSIPVIRFALMLHSFCRSSVNCGYHGAYLRRPLGERHHYRDGGRLGNPVVGERNITRAGTEKSARQRKKKLNEYSHNPQDELGSSEKRTADMIPPLLFPRLKNVYNRRAERLRELAENNPLGDYLRFAALIAHAQEVVLYDHPLEMDLTARIKEANDQGKPPLDIHVLPRDKHWQKLLHSLIAELKPEMSGPALAVIENLEKASEQELEQMASALFASDFASVSSDKAPFIWAALSLYWAQMASLIPGKARAEYGEARQYCPVCGSMPVSSMVQIGTTQGLRYLHCNLCETEWHVVRVKCSNCEQSRDLHYWSLENEQAAVKAESCGDCGTYLKILYQEKDPKVEAVADDLASLVLDARMEQEGFARSSINPFLFPGEGE
;
A
#
# COMPACT_ATOMS: atom_id res chain seq x y z
N MET A 1 64.69 18.05 16.20
CA MET A 1 63.47 17.94 15.35
C MET A 1 62.32 17.44 16.22
N LYS A 2 61.23 18.22 16.37
CA LYS A 2 60.03 17.76 17.10
C LYS A 2 59.47 16.51 16.41
N ARG A 3 59.37 15.38 17.12
CA ARG A 3 58.62 14.20 16.65
C ARG A 3 57.19 14.65 16.42
N ARG A 4 56.71 14.51 15.18
CA ARG A 4 55.28 14.65 14.87
C ARG A 4 54.64 13.32 15.26
N ASP A 5 53.69 13.33 16.18
CA ASP A 5 52.96 12.14 16.66
C ASP A 5 52.03 11.52 15.60
N THR A 6 52.03 12.05 14.37
CA THR A 6 51.15 11.63 13.29
C THR A 6 51.92 11.44 11.99
N ILE A 7 51.78 10.26 11.38
CA ILE A 7 52.27 9.97 10.02
C ILE A 7 51.20 10.35 8.97
N VAL A 8 51.63 10.91 7.85
CA VAL A 8 50.71 11.25 6.74
C VAL A 8 50.35 9.97 5.99
N ARG A 9 49.15 9.43 6.24
CA ARG A 9 48.64 8.22 5.56
C ARG A 9 48.06 8.52 4.17
N TYR A 10 47.49 9.72 3.97
CA TYR A 10 46.85 10.18 2.74
C TYR A 10 47.17 11.65 2.44
N THR A 11 47.52 11.96 1.20
CA THR A 11 47.82 13.33 0.74
C THR A 11 46.54 14.15 0.49
N ALA A 12 46.64 15.48 0.36
CA ALA A 12 45.46 16.36 0.26
C ALA A 12 44.54 16.07 -0.96
N PRO A 13 45.07 15.87 -2.19
CA PRO A 13 44.23 15.52 -3.35
C PRO A 13 43.45 14.22 -3.17
N GLU A 14 44.00 13.28 -2.41
CA GLU A 14 43.42 11.96 -2.12
C GLU A 14 42.18 12.07 -1.25
N ARG A 15 42.27 12.94 -0.24
CA ARG A 15 41.16 13.21 0.66
C ARG A 15 40.07 13.98 -0.06
N ILE A 16 40.44 14.96 -0.90
CA ILE A 16 39.48 15.72 -1.72
C ILE A 16 38.70 14.77 -2.64
N ASN A 17 39.41 13.93 -3.41
CA ASN A 17 38.75 12.96 -4.29
C ASN A 17 37.85 11.97 -3.51
N HIS A 18 38.29 11.51 -2.34
CA HIS A 18 37.47 10.67 -1.46
C HIS A 18 36.18 11.38 -1.02
N TRP A 19 36.27 12.65 -0.61
CA TRP A 19 35.10 13.42 -0.20
C TRP A 19 34.14 13.73 -1.35
N ILE A 20 34.64 13.95 -2.57
CA ILE A 20 33.80 14.07 -3.76
C ILE A 20 33.02 12.77 -3.98
N VAL A 21 33.70 11.63 -3.98
CA VAL A 21 33.04 10.31 -4.13
C VAL A 21 32.03 10.08 -3.01
N ALA A 22 32.38 10.38 -1.75
CA ALA A 22 31.49 10.20 -0.61
C ALA A 22 30.24 11.08 -0.70
N PHE A 23 30.38 12.34 -1.10
CA PHE A 23 29.26 13.26 -1.26
C PHE A 23 28.34 12.82 -2.40
N CYS A 24 28.89 12.49 -3.57
CA CYS A 24 28.10 11.96 -4.68
C CYS A 24 27.42 10.63 -4.31
N PHE A 25 28.11 9.76 -3.55
CA PHE A 25 27.54 8.52 -3.05
C PHE A 25 26.33 8.76 -2.16
N VAL A 26 26.41 9.69 -1.19
CA VAL A 26 25.28 10.02 -0.32
C VAL A 26 24.09 10.53 -1.14
N LEU A 27 24.33 11.47 -2.06
CA LEU A 27 23.27 12.01 -2.91
C LEU A 27 22.63 10.94 -3.79
N ALA A 28 23.42 10.08 -4.43
CA ALA A 28 22.93 8.99 -5.28
C ALA A 28 22.23 7.89 -4.47
N ALA A 29 22.75 7.52 -3.30
CA ALA A 29 22.16 6.49 -2.44
C ALA A 29 20.80 6.93 -1.89
N VAL A 30 20.70 8.18 -1.43
CA VAL A 30 19.47 8.78 -0.88
C VAL A 30 18.41 8.92 -1.97
N SER A 31 18.74 9.52 -3.11
CA SER A 31 17.80 9.67 -4.22
C SER A 31 17.38 8.33 -4.81
N GLY A 32 18.32 7.39 -4.96
CA GLY A 32 18.03 6.01 -5.37
C GLY A 32 17.16 5.24 -4.37
N LEU A 33 17.22 5.57 -3.08
CA LEU A 33 16.36 4.98 -2.05
C LEU A 33 14.93 5.50 -2.14
N GLY A 34 14.79 6.80 -2.40
CA GLY A 34 13.50 7.41 -2.70
C GLY A 34 12.85 6.78 -3.94
N PHE A 35 13.60 6.50 -5.00
CA PHE A 35 13.02 5.85 -6.20
C PHE A 35 12.57 4.40 -5.98
N LEU A 36 13.22 3.65 -5.09
CA LEU A 36 12.91 2.23 -4.88
C LEU A 36 11.75 2.01 -3.90
N PHE A 37 11.66 2.82 -2.84
CA PHE A 37 10.65 2.65 -1.80
C PHE A 37 9.77 3.89 -1.73
N PRO A 38 8.49 3.78 -2.11
CA PRO A 38 7.56 4.91 -2.08
C PRO A 38 7.45 5.60 -0.71
N SER A 39 7.58 4.85 0.38
CA SER A 39 7.59 5.38 1.76
C SER A 39 8.76 6.34 2.04
N PHE A 40 9.84 6.26 1.24
CA PHE A 40 11.01 7.13 1.32
C PHE A 40 11.06 8.18 0.22
N ASN A 41 9.95 8.42 -0.50
CA ASN A 41 9.90 9.43 -1.57
C ASN A 41 10.33 10.82 -1.09
N TRP A 42 10.09 11.15 0.18
CA TRP A 42 10.49 12.42 0.77
C TRP A 42 12.00 12.68 0.67
N LEU A 43 12.84 11.63 0.61
CA LEU A 43 14.30 11.72 0.43
C LEU A 43 14.69 12.40 -0.88
N MET A 44 13.83 12.37 -1.90
CA MET A 44 14.10 13.03 -3.18
C MET A 44 14.14 14.56 -3.05
N HIS A 45 13.49 15.13 -2.04
CA HIS A 45 13.53 16.58 -1.78
C HIS A 45 14.92 17.08 -1.34
N ILE A 46 15.83 16.18 -0.96
CA ILE A 46 17.23 16.55 -0.67
C ILE A 46 17.94 17.09 -1.93
N LEU A 47 17.53 16.65 -3.11
CA LEU A 47 17.98 17.20 -4.40
C LEU A 47 17.06 18.32 -4.93
N GLY A 48 16.18 18.86 -4.09
CA GLY A 48 15.19 19.90 -4.45
C GLY A 48 13.78 19.33 -4.63
N THR A 49 13.44 18.94 -5.86
CA THR A 49 12.12 18.35 -6.19
C THR A 49 12.29 16.92 -6.70
N PRO A 50 11.26 16.04 -6.60
CA PRO A 50 11.33 14.70 -7.18
C PRO A 50 11.67 14.67 -8.67
N GLN A 51 11.22 15.67 -9.42
CA GLN A 51 11.53 15.87 -10.83
C GLN A 51 13.02 16.19 -11.01
N LEU A 52 13.56 17.11 -10.20
CA LEU A 52 14.96 17.47 -10.23
C LEU A 52 15.85 16.29 -9.79
N ALA A 53 15.44 15.52 -8.79
CA ALA A 53 16.14 14.32 -8.36
C ALA A 53 16.24 13.29 -9.50
N ARG A 54 15.16 13.08 -10.28
CA ARG A 54 15.15 12.16 -11.43
C ARG A 54 16.12 12.60 -12.52
N ILE A 55 16.24 13.92 -12.74
CA ILE A 55 17.16 14.49 -13.72
C ILE A 55 18.61 14.37 -13.23
N LEU A 56 18.88 14.78 -11.98
CA LEU A 56 20.24 14.90 -11.43
C LEU A 56 20.88 13.56 -11.04
N HIS A 57 20.09 12.58 -10.57
CA HIS A 57 20.60 11.29 -10.10
C HIS A 57 21.61 10.63 -11.06
N PRO A 58 21.32 10.43 -12.35
CA PRO A 58 22.28 9.80 -13.26
C PRO A 58 23.54 10.65 -13.49
N PHE A 59 23.45 11.99 -13.49
CA PHE A 59 24.64 12.86 -13.58
C PHE A 59 25.53 12.74 -12.34
N VAL A 60 24.94 12.73 -11.14
CA VAL A 60 25.66 12.48 -9.89
C VAL A 60 26.34 11.11 -9.93
N GLY A 61 25.66 10.09 -10.46
CA GLY A 61 26.21 8.75 -10.66
C GLY A 61 27.44 8.73 -11.59
N VAL A 62 27.39 9.47 -12.70
CA VAL A 62 28.54 9.59 -13.63
C VAL A 62 29.72 10.29 -12.98
N VAL A 63 29.50 11.41 -12.27
CA VAL A 63 30.56 12.13 -11.54
C VAL A 63 31.18 11.25 -10.45
N MET A 64 30.35 10.50 -9.73
CA MET A 64 30.81 9.52 -8.74
C MET A 64 31.72 8.46 -9.38
N PHE A 65 31.28 7.87 -10.50
CA PHE A 65 32.05 6.85 -11.21
C PHE A 65 33.40 7.39 -11.71
N ALA A 66 33.40 8.56 -12.36
CA ALA A 66 34.62 9.19 -12.86
C ALA A 66 35.62 9.47 -11.72
N SER A 67 35.15 10.04 -10.61
CA SER A 67 35.97 10.32 -9.42
C SER A 67 36.48 9.04 -8.75
N PHE A 68 35.69 7.97 -8.76
CA PHE A 68 36.09 6.66 -8.24
C PHE A 68 37.14 5.99 -9.13
N ILE A 69 37.04 6.10 -10.45
CA ILE A 69 38.04 5.54 -11.38
C ILE A 69 39.42 6.15 -11.16
N ILE A 70 39.50 7.46 -10.90
CA ILE A 70 40.76 8.12 -10.52
C ILE A 70 41.32 7.49 -9.24
N MET A 71 40.45 7.20 -8.27
CA MET A 71 40.84 6.54 -7.02
C MET A 71 41.31 5.09 -7.24
N PHE A 72 40.63 4.36 -8.14
CA PHE A 72 40.94 2.98 -8.48
C PHE A 72 42.35 2.85 -9.04
N PHE A 73 42.69 3.61 -10.09
CA PHE A 73 44.03 3.56 -10.71
C PHE A 73 45.16 3.97 -9.75
N ARG A 74 44.84 4.74 -8.71
CA ARG A 74 45.81 5.15 -7.71
C ARG A 74 46.06 4.10 -6.63
N TYR A 75 45.09 3.24 -6.34
CA TYR A 75 45.15 2.29 -5.22
C TYR A 75 45.09 0.81 -5.61
N TRP A 76 44.81 0.46 -6.87
CA TRP A 76 44.61 -0.94 -7.27
C TRP A 76 45.80 -1.84 -6.94
N HIS A 77 47.03 -1.38 -7.15
CA HIS A 77 48.25 -2.13 -6.82
C HIS A 77 48.34 -2.50 -5.33
N HIS A 78 47.85 -1.62 -4.44
CA HIS A 78 47.85 -1.87 -2.99
C HIS A 78 46.74 -2.83 -2.54
N ASN A 79 45.79 -3.15 -3.43
CA ASN A 79 44.63 -3.99 -3.16
C ASN A 79 44.70 -5.37 -3.83
N LEU A 80 45.88 -5.74 -4.36
CA LEU A 80 46.12 -7.09 -4.84
C LEU A 80 46.13 -8.07 -3.66
N ILE A 81 45.49 -9.22 -3.86
CA ILE A 81 45.38 -10.29 -2.85
C ILE A 81 46.70 -11.06 -2.82
N ASN A 82 47.34 -11.05 -1.66
CA ASN A 82 48.60 -11.75 -1.39
C ASN A 82 48.36 -12.98 -0.50
N ARG A 83 49.42 -13.78 -0.29
CA ARG A 83 49.30 -14.99 0.55
C ARG A 83 48.97 -14.70 2.01
N ASP A 84 49.43 -13.56 2.54
CA ASP A 84 49.16 -13.13 3.91
C ASP A 84 47.68 -12.80 4.13
N ASP A 85 46.97 -12.36 3.08
CA ASP A 85 45.53 -12.11 3.13
C ASP A 85 44.73 -13.41 3.30
N ILE A 86 45.21 -14.52 2.73
CA ILE A 86 44.59 -15.84 2.90
C ILE A 86 44.78 -16.33 4.34
N PHE A 87 45.93 -16.04 4.95
CA PHE A 87 46.18 -16.32 6.36
C PHE A 87 45.28 -15.48 7.27
N TRP A 88 45.09 -14.20 6.94
CA TRP A 88 44.13 -13.33 7.61
C TRP A 88 42.70 -13.87 7.50
N ALA A 89 42.28 -14.30 6.30
CA ALA A 89 40.94 -14.83 6.05
C ALA A 89 40.62 -16.11 6.85
N LYS A 90 41.60 -17.02 6.99
CA LYS A 90 41.44 -18.26 7.77
C LYS A 90 41.24 -18.01 9.27
N ASN A 91 41.68 -16.87 9.77
CA ASN A 91 41.64 -16.51 11.18
C ASN A 91 40.58 -15.45 11.52
N ILE A 92 39.55 -15.32 10.68
CA ILE A 92 38.52 -14.27 10.80
C ILE A 92 37.81 -14.24 12.16
N ARG A 93 37.70 -15.38 12.86
CA ARG A 93 37.12 -15.46 14.21
C ARG A 93 37.91 -14.66 15.24
N LYS A 94 39.23 -14.61 15.14
CA LYS A 94 40.11 -13.87 16.06
C LYS A 94 39.98 -12.36 15.87
N ILE A 95 39.89 -11.94 14.61
CA ILE A 95 39.71 -10.53 14.23
C ILE A 95 38.37 -9.97 14.72
N VAL A 96 37.30 -10.77 14.72
CA VAL A 96 35.99 -10.37 15.26
C VAL A 96 36.04 -10.12 16.77
N VAL A 97 36.99 -10.74 17.48
CA VAL A 97 37.22 -10.59 18.93
C VAL A 97 38.35 -9.58 19.23
N ASN A 98 38.78 -8.80 18.23
CA ASN A 98 39.88 -7.82 18.33
C ASN A 98 41.25 -8.41 18.73
N GLU A 99 41.52 -9.67 18.38
CA GLU A 99 42.87 -10.23 18.49
C GLU A 99 43.70 -9.94 17.23
N GLU A 100 44.98 -9.60 17.41
CA GLU A 100 45.90 -9.33 16.30
C GLU A 100 46.24 -10.60 15.52
N VAL A 101 46.20 -10.53 14.19
CA VAL A 101 46.49 -11.66 13.31
C VAL A 101 47.43 -11.22 12.19
N GLY A 102 48.71 -11.54 12.37
CA GLY A 102 49.75 -11.35 11.35
C GLY A 102 50.05 -9.87 11.02
N ASP A 103 50.98 -9.66 10.10
CA ASP A 103 51.29 -8.33 9.58
C ASP A 103 50.25 -7.95 8.51
N THR A 104 49.32 -7.08 8.87
CA THR A 104 48.40 -6.47 7.90
C THR A 104 49.14 -5.29 7.27
N GLY A 105 49.52 -5.43 5.99
CA GLY A 105 50.13 -4.34 5.22
C GLY A 105 49.22 -3.10 5.11
N ARG A 106 49.39 -2.28 4.06
CA ARG A 106 48.65 -1.00 3.96
C ARG A 106 47.12 -1.12 4.06
N TYR A 107 46.57 -2.25 3.58
CA TYR A 107 45.15 -2.62 3.66
C TYR A 107 45.02 -4.09 4.05
N ASN A 108 44.04 -4.42 4.91
CA ASN A 108 43.72 -5.81 5.27
C ASN A 108 42.85 -6.50 4.20
N PHE A 109 42.76 -7.83 4.25
CA PHE A 109 41.98 -8.61 3.27
C PHE A 109 40.52 -8.15 3.14
N GLY A 110 39.86 -7.83 4.27
CA GLY A 110 38.49 -7.31 4.26
C GLY A 110 38.36 -6.00 3.47
N GLN A 111 39.30 -5.06 3.65
CA GLN A 111 39.35 -3.81 2.90
C GLN A 111 39.60 -4.04 1.40
N LYS A 112 40.45 -5.01 1.04
CA LYS A 112 40.68 -5.40 -0.36
C LYS A 112 39.43 -6.00 -1.00
N CYS A 113 38.69 -6.86 -0.30
CA CYS A 113 37.42 -7.39 -0.77
C CYS A 113 36.40 -6.27 -1.01
N VAL A 114 36.31 -5.30 -0.10
CA VAL A 114 35.42 -4.13 -0.27
C VAL A 114 35.85 -3.28 -1.47
N PHE A 115 37.15 -3.08 -1.70
CA PHE A 115 37.68 -2.35 -2.85
C PHE A 115 37.26 -3.01 -4.18
N TRP A 116 37.45 -4.33 -4.31
CA TRP A 116 37.07 -5.07 -5.51
C TRP A 116 35.56 -5.17 -5.72
N ALA A 117 34.79 -5.36 -4.65
CA ALA A 117 33.33 -5.32 -4.72
C ALA A 117 32.84 -3.94 -5.18
N ALA A 118 33.40 -2.86 -4.64
CA ALA A 118 33.01 -1.50 -4.99
C ALA A 118 33.20 -1.20 -6.48
N ILE A 119 34.34 -1.57 -7.09
CA ILE A 119 34.56 -1.33 -8.53
C ILE A 119 33.59 -2.16 -9.39
N ILE A 120 33.37 -3.44 -9.06
CA ILE A 120 32.45 -4.30 -9.82
C ILE A 120 31.04 -3.72 -9.81
N PHE A 121 30.51 -3.39 -8.63
CA PHE A 121 29.16 -2.85 -8.53
C PHE A 121 29.03 -1.45 -9.14
N LEU A 122 30.07 -0.61 -9.05
CA LEU A 122 30.03 0.71 -9.70
C LEU A 122 30.01 0.61 -11.23
N VAL A 123 30.76 -0.34 -11.81
CA VAL A 123 30.69 -0.61 -13.26
C VAL A 123 29.30 -1.11 -13.65
N LEU A 124 28.74 -2.07 -12.90
CA LEU A 124 27.40 -2.58 -13.16
C LEU A 124 26.33 -1.49 -13.04
N LEU A 125 26.44 -0.61 -12.03
CA LEU A 125 25.55 0.54 -11.85
C LEU A 125 25.66 1.54 -13.00
N LEU A 126 26.88 1.83 -13.49
CA LEU A 126 27.06 2.72 -14.62
C LEU A 126 26.42 2.14 -15.89
N VAL A 127 26.74 0.89 -16.23
CA VAL A 127 26.23 0.23 -17.45
C VAL A 127 24.71 0.13 -17.42
N SER A 128 24.15 -0.39 -16.33
CA SER A 128 22.69 -0.49 -16.17
C SER A 128 22.03 0.89 -16.12
N GLY A 129 22.67 1.89 -15.47
CA GLY A 129 22.20 3.26 -15.38
C GLY A 129 22.10 3.94 -16.74
N VAL A 130 23.12 3.79 -17.59
CA VAL A 130 23.12 4.30 -18.98
C VAL A 130 22.01 3.65 -19.80
N ILE A 131 21.81 2.34 -19.69
CA ILE A 131 20.75 1.62 -20.43
C ILE A 131 19.35 2.14 -20.07
N ILE A 132 19.11 2.48 -18.81
CA ILE A 132 17.79 2.96 -18.34
C ILE A 132 17.63 4.49 -18.40
N TRP A 133 18.66 5.22 -18.84
CA TRP A 133 18.69 6.68 -18.80
C TRP A 133 17.81 7.30 -19.90
N ARG A 134 16.63 7.79 -19.49
CA ARG A 134 15.72 8.57 -20.35
C ARG A 134 15.96 10.08 -20.21
N PRO A 135 15.77 10.87 -21.27
CA PRO A 135 15.43 10.48 -22.65
C PRO A 135 16.64 10.09 -23.53
N TYR A 136 17.87 10.22 -23.03
CA TYR A 136 19.08 10.23 -23.86
C TYR A 136 19.48 8.88 -24.48
N PHE A 137 19.51 7.80 -23.69
CA PHE A 137 20.13 6.52 -24.11
C PHE A 137 19.15 5.35 -24.13
N ALA A 138 18.16 5.35 -23.24
CA ALA A 138 17.18 4.26 -23.13
C ALA A 138 16.42 3.94 -24.44
N PRO A 139 16.05 4.90 -25.31
CA PRO A 139 15.37 4.59 -26.57
C PRO A 139 16.20 3.73 -27.55
N ALA A 140 17.53 3.67 -27.40
CA ALA A 140 18.40 2.86 -28.25
C ALA A 140 18.42 1.37 -27.89
N PHE A 141 17.78 0.97 -26.78
CA PHE A 141 17.78 -0.41 -26.28
C PHE A 141 16.39 -1.03 -26.37
N SER A 142 16.33 -2.35 -26.55
CA SER A 142 15.06 -3.09 -26.56
C SER A 142 14.41 -3.14 -25.18
N ILE A 143 13.08 -3.24 -25.14
CA ILE A 143 12.31 -3.27 -23.87
C ILE A 143 12.79 -4.38 -22.91
N PRO A 144 13.10 -5.62 -23.36
CA PRO A 144 13.62 -6.65 -22.46
C PRO A 144 14.96 -6.27 -21.80
N VAL A 145 15.86 -5.62 -22.55
CA VAL A 145 17.16 -5.15 -22.04
C VAL A 145 16.97 -4.05 -21.00
N ILE A 146 16.04 -3.12 -21.22
CA ILE A 146 15.70 -2.06 -20.25
C ILE A 146 15.15 -2.68 -18.95
N ARG A 147 14.26 -3.67 -19.04
CA ARG A 147 13.69 -4.35 -17.86
C ARG A 147 14.76 -5.08 -17.06
N PHE A 148 15.67 -5.79 -17.74
CA PHE A 148 16.81 -6.43 -17.09
C PHE A 148 17.74 -5.41 -16.43
N ALA A 149 18.03 -4.31 -17.10
CA ALA A 149 18.87 -3.24 -16.56
C ALA A 149 18.25 -2.58 -15.33
N LEU A 150 16.94 -2.37 -15.27
CA LEU A 150 16.24 -1.87 -14.07
C LEU A 150 16.41 -2.81 -12.87
N MET A 151 16.26 -4.13 -13.10
CA MET A 151 16.46 -5.15 -12.07
C MET A 151 17.92 -5.16 -11.58
N LEU A 152 18.87 -5.17 -12.51
CA LEU A 152 20.30 -5.17 -12.20
C LEU A 152 20.72 -3.91 -11.43
N HIS A 153 20.24 -2.74 -11.84
CA HIS A 153 20.53 -1.47 -11.19
C HIS A 153 20.00 -1.45 -9.74
N SER A 154 18.77 -1.90 -9.54
CA SER A 154 18.13 -1.98 -8.23
C SER A 154 18.83 -2.95 -7.28
N PHE A 155 19.28 -4.09 -7.80
CA PHE A 155 20.07 -5.08 -7.07
C PHE A 155 21.43 -4.51 -6.64
N CYS A 156 22.21 -4.00 -7.59
CA CYS A 156 23.55 -3.48 -7.33
C CYS A 156 23.53 -2.33 -6.32
N ARG A 157 22.54 -1.44 -6.41
CA ARG A 157 22.34 -0.34 -5.45
C ARG A 157 22.20 -0.85 -4.02
N SER A 158 21.36 -1.88 -3.83
CA SER A 158 21.08 -2.44 -2.50
C SER A 158 22.31 -3.11 -1.90
N SER A 159 23.06 -3.86 -2.72
CA SER A 159 24.32 -4.50 -2.31
C SER A 159 25.40 -3.49 -1.93
N VAL A 160 25.53 -2.41 -2.70
CA VAL A 160 26.49 -1.32 -2.41
C VAL A 160 26.14 -0.63 -1.09
N ASN A 161 24.86 -0.32 -0.85
CA ASN A 161 24.43 0.37 0.36
C ASN A 161 24.69 -0.47 1.63
N CYS A 162 24.42 -1.78 1.58
CA CYS A 162 24.77 -2.72 2.66
C CYS A 162 26.29 -2.83 2.89
N GLY A 163 27.08 -2.90 1.80
CA GLY A 163 28.55 -3.00 1.89
C GLY A 163 29.19 -1.79 2.58
N TYR A 164 28.71 -0.58 2.27
CA TYR A 164 29.20 0.65 2.91
C TYR A 164 28.75 0.78 4.37
N HIS A 165 27.55 0.32 4.73
CA HIS A 165 27.09 0.30 6.13
C HIS A 165 27.97 -0.60 7.01
N GLY A 166 28.36 -1.77 6.50
CA GLY A 166 29.30 -2.68 7.17
C GLY A 166 30.72 -2.10 7.33
N ALA A 167 31.18 -1.28 6.39
CA ALA A 167 32.46 -0.58 6.49
C ALA A 167 32.42 0.60 7.48
N TYR A 168 31.29 1.30 7.58
CA TYR A 168 31.11 2.44 8.49
C TYR A 168 31.03 2.00 9.97
N LEU A 169 30.38 0.87 10.25
CA LEU A 169 30.31 0.28 11.59
C LEU A 169 31.67 -0.20 12.14
N ARG A 170 32.68 -0.39 11.29
CA ARG A 170 34.06 -0.71 11.72
C ARG A 170 34.93 0.52 12.01
N ARG A 171 34.51 1.74 11.62
CA ARG A 171 35.30 2.98 11.88
C ARG A 171 35.33 3.47 13.34
N PRO A 172 34.34 3.24 14.22
CA PRO A 172 34.42 3.66 15.63
C PRO A 172 35.35 2.79 16.47
N LEU A 173 35.74 1.61 15.99
CA LEU A 173 36.74 0.75 16.62
C LEU A 173 38.12 1.20 16.18
N GLY A 174 38.60 2.28 16.78
CA GLY A 174 39.95 2.78 16.53
C GLY A 174 40.99 1.71 16.86
N GLU A 175 41.66 1.19 15.83
CA GLU A 175 42.94 0.49 15.95
C GLU A 175 43.95 1.46 16.58
N ARG A 176 44.07 1.44 17.92
CA ARG A 176 45.26 1.91 18.60
C ARG A 176 46.33 0.83 18.40
N HIS A 177 47.10 0.94 17.31
CA HIS A 177 48.34 0.20 17.18
C HIS A 177 49.35 0.75 18.18
N HIS A 178 49.41 0.12 19.35
CA HIS A 178 50.57 0.22 20.24
C HIS A 178 51.62 -0.77 19.74
N TYR A 179 52.63 -0.27 19.05
CA TYR A 179 53.88 -1.01 18.91
C TYR A 179 54.54 -1.05 20.30
N ARG A 180 54.69 -2.22 20.90
CA ARG A 180 55.48 -2.37 22.13
C ARG A 180 56.33 -3.64 22.12
N ASP A 181 57.62 -3.39 22.19
CA ASP A 181 58.71 -4.33 22.44
C ASP A 181 58.44 -5.29 23.60
N GLY A 182 59.08 -6.46 23.50
CA GLY A 182 58.85 -7.64 24.31
C GLY A 182 59.06 -7.51 25.83
N GLY A 183 58.52 -8.50 26.54
CA GLY A 183 58.70 -8.66 27.98
C GLY A 183 57.80 -9.77 28.53
N ARG A 184 58.42 -10.71 29.24
CA ARG A 184 57.90 -12.00 29.76
C ARG A 184 57.20 -11.80 31.14
N LEU A 185 56.47 -12.84 31.57
CA LEU A 185 55.93 -13.12 32.94
C LEU A 185 54.56 -12.46 33.23
N GLY A 186 53.54 -13.07 33.85
CA GLY A 186 53.32 -14.35 34.52
C GLY A 186 51.94 -14.27 35.21
N ASN A 187 51.21 -15.39 35.29
CA ASN A 187 49.97 -15.61 36.07
C ASN A 187 50.14 -15.20 37.57
N PRO A 188 49.08 -15.01 38.43
CA PRO A 188 48.02 -16.02 38.58
C PRO A 188 46.66 -15.68 39.27
N VAL A 189 45.82 -16.74 39.35
CA VAL A 189 44.88 -17.19 40.41
C VAL A 189 43.40 -16.73 40.47
N VAL A 190 42.61 -17.78 40.75
CA VAL A 190 41.16 -18.05 40.86
C VAL A 190 40.63 -17.86 42.30
N GLY A 191 39.31 -17.58 42.40
CA GLY A 191 38.42 -17.86 43.55
C GLY A 191 37.11 -17.06 43.39
N GLU A 192 35.87 -17.53 43.59
CA GLU A 192 35.30 -18.63 44.37
C GLU A 192 33.87 -18.99 43.84
N ARG A 193 33.26 -20.02 44.47
CA ARG A 193 32.06 -20.78 44.08
C ARG A 193 30.72 -20.25 44.62
N ASN A 194 29.68 -20.54 43.82
CA ASN A 194 28.24 -20.79 44.07
C ASN A 194 27.70 -20.85 45.51
N ILE A 195 26.46 -20.31 45.71
CA ILE A 195 25.37 -20.96 46.47
C ILE A 195 23.98 -20.61 45.84
N THR A 196 23.10 -21.61 45.82
CA THR A 196 21.72 -21.67 45.30
C THR A 196 20.66 -21.23 46.32
N ARG A 197 19.47 -20.81 45.85
CA ARG A 197 18.18 -21.12 46.52
C ARG A 197 16.99 -20.96 45.57
N ALA A 198 16.17 -22.00 45.52
CA ALA A 198 14.90 -22.06 44.80
C ALA A 198 13.73 -22.11 45.80
N GLY A 199 12.58 -21.59 45.37
CA GLY A 199 11.26 -22.01 45.86
C GLY A 199 10.45 -20.92 46.53
N THR A 200 9.44 -20.40 45.82
CA THR A 200 8.00 -20.43 46.18
C THR A 200 7.24 -19.48 45.25
N GLU A 201 6.45 -19.99 44.30
CA GLU A 201 5.30 -19.25 43.69
C GLU A 201 4.50 -20.15 42.71
N LYS A 202 4.07 -21.34 43.17
CA LYS A 202 3.22 -22.25 42.38
C LYS A 202 1.72 -22.20 42.74
N SER A 203 1.26 -21.23 43.54
CA SER A 203 -0.12 -21.23 44.07
C SER A 203 -1.11 -20.25 43.41
N ALA A 204 -0.71 -19.40 42.46
CA ALA A 204 -1.61 -18.40 41.86
C ALA A 204 -2.21 -18.81 40.49
N ARG A 205 -1.67 -19.86 39.85
CA ARG A 205 -2.04 -20.23 38.46
C ARG A 205 -3.22 -21.19 38.32
N GLN A 206 -3.70 -21.76 39.43
CA GLN A 206 -4.68 -22.86 39.38
C GLN A 206 -6.14 -22.44 39.59
N ARG A 207 -6.43 -21.17 39.88
CA ARG A 207 -7.80 -20.65 40.02
C ARG A 207 -8.41 -20.02 38.76
N LYS A 208 -7.66 -19.84 37.67
CA LYS A 208 -8.18 -19.33 36.39
C LYS A 208 -8.65 -20.40 35.41
N LYS A 209 -8.54 -21.69 35.77
CA LYS A 209 -8.77 -22.81 34.84
C LYS A 209 -10.16 -23.46 34.93
N LYS A 210 -11.12 -22.86 35.65
CA LYS A 210 -12.46 -23.43 35.87
C LYS A 210 -13.65 -22.54 35.48
N LEU A 211 -13.44 -21.49 34.67
CA LEU A 211 -14.52 -20.60 34.22
C LEU A 211 -14.61 -20.43 32.69
N ASN A 212 -13.93 -21.27 31.90
CA ASN A 212 -13.92 -21.22 30.42
C ASN A 212 -14.35 -22.57 29.82
N GLU A 213 -15.44 -23.16 30.31
CA GLU A 213 -15.96 -24.45 29.80
C GLU A 213 -17.35 -24.30 29.16
N TYR A 214 -17.62 -23.18 28.49
CA TYR A 214 -18.77 -23.02 27.58
C TYR A 214 -18.47 -21.99 26.48
N SER A 215 -17.57 -22.35 25.56
CA SER A 215 -17.45 -21.73 24.24
C SER A 215 -16.66 -22.69 23.36
N HIS A 216 -17.37 -23.53 22.60
CA HIS A 216 -16.73 -24.38 21.60
C HIS A 216 -16.88 -23.69 20.25
N ASN A 217 -15.76 -23.13 19.77
CA ASN A 217 -15.60 -22.47 18.48
C ASN A 217 -14.75 -23.41 17.60
N PRO A 218 -15.24 -23.92 16.46
CA PRO A 218 -14.46 -24.81 15.61
C PRO A 218 -13.55 -24.00 14.68
N GLN A 219 -12.43 -23.52 15.21
CA GLN A 219 -11.30 -23.01 14.41
C GLN A 219 -9.92 -23.50 14.85
N ASP A 220 -9.82 -24.37 15.87
CA ASP A 220 -8.56 -25.01 16.24
C ASP A 220 -8.38 -26.34 15.54
N GLU A 221 -8.36 -26.35 14.21
CA GLU A 221 -7.74 -27.41 13.41
C GLU A 221 -7.59 -26.95 11.97
N LEU A 222 -6.57 -26.14 11.68
CA LEU A 222 -5.94 -25.98 10.36
C LEU A 222 -4.57 -25.32 10.55
N GLY A 223 -3.72 -26.03 11.28
CA GLY A 223 -2.34 -25.65 11.59
C GLY A 223 -1.34 -26.59 10.95
N SER A 224 -1.37 -26.79 9.63
CA SER A 224 -0.17 -27.25 8.93
C SER A 224 -0.16 -26.80 7.48
N SER A 225 0.93 -26.11 7.12
CA SER A 225 1.32 -25.70 5.77
C SER A 225 0.64 -24.47 5.16
N GLU A 226 0.94 -23.27 5.67
CA GLU A 226 1.18 -22.12 4.77
C GLU A 226 2.40 -21.33 5.24
N LYS A 227 3.40 -21.25 4.35
CA LYS A 227 4.51 -20.29 4.47
C LYS A 227 3.91 -18.89 4.43
N ARG A 228 4.23 -18.07 5.43
CA ARG A 228 3.86 -16.65 5.56
C ARG A 228 4.01 -15.90 4.21
N THR A 229 2.88 -15.53 3.61
CA THR A 229 2.75 -14.66 2.43
C THR A 229 2.73 -13.19 2.86
N ALA A 230 3.89 -12.65 3.23
CA ALA A 230 4.02 -11.22 3.57
C ALA A 230 4.22 -10.30 2.34
N ASP A 231 4.34 -10.86 1.12
CA ASP A 231 4.80 -10.11 -0.07
C ASP A 231 3.76 -9.96 -1.21
N MET A 232 2.51 -10.40 -1.04
CA MET A 232 1.50 -10.31 -2.11
C MET A 232 0.41 -9.31 -1.75
N ILE A 233 0.32 -8.19 -2.49
CA ILE A 233 -0.79 -7.24 -2.40
C ILE A 233 -2.07 -7.96 -2.83
N PRO A 234 -3.11 -8.05 -1.97
CA PRO A 234 -4.38 -8.62 -2.36
C PRO A 234 -5.01 -7.75 -3.45
N PRO A 235 -5.23 -8.27 -4.68
CA PRO A 235 -5.78 -7.45 -5.77
C PRO A 235 -7.26 -7.12 -5.55
N LEU A 236 -7.96 -7.97 -4.80
CA LEU A 236 -9.39 -7.92 -4.57
C LEU A 236 -9.70 -8.30 -3.11
N LEU A 237 -10.60 -7.57 -2.48
CA LEU A 237 -11.15 -7.87 -1.16
C LEU A 237 -12.66 -8.05 -1.32
N PHE A 238 -13.15 -9.25 -1.00
CA PHE A 238 -14.58 -9.54 -1.01
C PHE A 238 -15.28 -8.92 0.21
N PRO A 239 -16.57 -8.57 0.06
CA PRO A 239 -17.29 -7.91 1.12
C PRO A 239 -17.47 -8.84 2.31
N ARG A 240 -17.23 -8.31 3.51
CA ARG A 240 -17.53 -8.98 4.77
C ARG A 240 -18.76 -8.36 5.36
N LEU A 241 -19.94 -8.85 4.97
CA LEU A 241 -21.21 -8.19 5.24
C LEU A 241 -21.53 -8.02 6.73
N LYS A 242 -20.91 -8.82 7.61
CA LYS A 242 -21.04 -8.69 9.06
C LYS A 242 -20.74 -7.26 9.52
N ASN A 243 -21.78 -6.55 9.97
CA ASN A 243 -21.74 -5.19 10.49
C ASN A 243 -21.42 -4.08 9.47
N VAL A 244 -21.40 -4.33 8.16
CA VAL A 244 -21.08 -3.26 7.18
C VAL A 244 -22.14 -2.18 7.20
N TYR A 245 -23.41 -2.59 7.13
CA TYR A 245 -24.54 -1.67 7.10
C TYR A 245 -24.80 -1.06 8.48
N ASN A 246 -24.60 -1.82 9.56
CA ASN A 246 -24.65 -1.23 10.90
C ASN A 246 -23.60 -0.14 11.10
N ARG A 247 -22.33 -0.38 10.70
CA ARG A 247 -21.26 0.63 10.79
C ARG A 247 -21.56 1.86 9.95
N ARG A 248 -22.10 1.66 8.74
CA ARG A 248 -22.54 2.75 7.86
C ARG A 248 -23.63 3.60 8.51
N ALA A 249 -24.65 2.97 9.10
CA ALA A 249 -25.72 3.66 9.80
C ALA A 249 -25.21 4.45 11.02
N GLU A 250 -24.36 3.85 11.85
CA GLU A 250 -23.71 4.54 12.99
C GLU A 250 -22.89 5.75 12.52
N ARG A 251 -22.08 5.57 11.46
CA ARG A 251 -21.24 6.64 10.92
C ARG A 251 -22.07 7.78 10.32
N LEU A 252 -23.14 7.47 9.57
CA LEU A 252 -24.05 8.47 9.03
C LEU A 252 -24.71 9.30 10.15
N ARG A 253 -25.11 8.67 11.26
CA ARG A 253 -25.67 9.39 12.43
C ARG A 253 -24.63 10.28 13.10
N GLU A 254 -23.40 9.80 13.29
CA GLU A 254 -22.28 10.59 13.84
C GLU A 254 -22.01 11.83 12.97
N LEU A 255 -21.93 11.64 11.65
CA LEU A 255 -21.70 12.73 10.70
C LEU A 255 -22.87 13.71 10.64
N ALA A 256 -24.10 13.27 10.96
CA ALA A 256 -25.31 14.10 10.90
C ALA A 256 -25.42 15.16 12.01
N GLU A 257 -24.66 15.04 13.11
CA GLU A 257 -24.80 15.96 14.26
C GLU A 257 -24.37 17.39 13.93
N ASN A 258 -23.34 17.56 13.10
CA ASN A 258 -22.73 18.87 12.80
C ASN A 258 -22.67 19.16 11.29
N ASN A 259 -23.58 18.58 10.51
CA ASN A 259 -23.62 18.72 9.06
C ASN A 259 -24.88 19.45 8.60
N PRO A 260 -24.78 20.42 7.66
CA PRO A 260 -25.95 21.09 7.08
C PRO A 260 -26.99 20.15 6.46
N LEU A 261 -26.56 18.96 6.03
CA LEU A 261 -27.42 17.91 5.46
C LEU A 261 -27.80 16.85 6.51
N GLY A 262 -27.75 17.18 7.80
CA GLY A 262 -27.94 16.24 8.89
C GLY A 262 -29.25 15.43 8.81
N ASP A 263 -30.36 16.05 8.41
CA ASP A 263 -31.64 15.33 8.27
C ASP A 263 -31.58 14.27 7.17
N TYR A 264 -30.92 14.59 6.05
CA TYR A 264 -30.74 13.65 4.95
C TYR A 264 -29.76 12.52 5.31
N LEU A 265 -28.68 12.83 6.04
CA LEU A 265 -27.76 11.80 6.57
C LEU A 265 -28.46 10.86 7.56
N ARG A 266 -29.35 11.38 8.41
CA ARG A 266 -30.21 10.58 9.29
C ARG A 266 -31.16 9.69 8.49
N PHE A 267 -31.76 10.22 7.43
CA PHE A 267 -32.58 9.43 6.51
C PHE A 267 -31.79 8.30 5.83
N ALA A 268 -30.60 8.57 5.30
CA ALA A 268 -29.72 7.55 4.74
C ALA A 268 -29.31 6.50 5.81
N ALA A 269 -29.11 6.93 7.06
CA ALA A 269 -28.82 6.02 8.17
C ALA A 269 -29.99 5.06 8.48
N LEU A 270 -31.24 5.50 8.31
CA LEU A 270 -32.41 4.64 8.43
C LEU A 270 -32.41 3.55 7.36
N ILE A 271 -32.14 3.91 6.10
CA ILE A 271 -32.03 2.94 5.00
C ILE A 271 -30.90 1.94 5.27
N ALA A 272 -29.71 2.41 5.63
CA ALA A 272 -28.59 1.54 5.96
C ALA A 272 -28.90 0.61 7.14
N HIS A 273 -29.60 1.09 8.16
CA HIS A 273 -30.01 0.24 9.28
C HIS A 273 -31.01 -0.84 8.84
N ALA A 274 -32.01 -0.48 8.02
CA ALA A 274 -32.94 -1.44 7.44
C ALA A 274 -32.22 -2.49 6.57
N GLN A 275 -31.17 -2.13 5.83
CA GLN A 275 -30.34 -3.09 5.09
C GLN A 275 -29.68 -4.12 6.01
N GLU A 276 -29.20 -3.74 7.21
CA GLU A 276 -28.64 -4.71 8.16
C GLU A 276 -29.71 -5.69 8.68
N VAL A 277 -30.90 -5.19 9.01
CA VAL A 277 -32.02 -6.02 9.48
C VAL A 277 -32.45 -7.00 8.40
N VAL A 278 -32.69 -6.51 7.18
CA VAL A 278 -33.11 -7.34 6.04
C VAL A 278 -32.03 -8.34 5.63
N LEU A 279 -30.74 -7.98 5.72
CA LEU A 279 -29.64 -8.93 5.50
C LEU A 279 -29.71 -10.12 6.45
N TYR A 280 -30.02 -9.86 7.72
CA TYR A 280 -30.10 -10.89 8.75
C TYR A 280 -31.31 -11.81 8.54
N ASP A 281 -32.46 -11.25 8.19
CA ASP A 281 -33.71 -12.00 8.04
C ASP A 281 -33.83 -12.76 6.71
N HIS A 282 -33.13 -12.29 5.67
CA HIS A 282 -33.23 -12.85 4.32
C HIS A 282 -31.85 -13.12 3.70
N PRO A 283 -31.06 -14.04 4.29
CA PRO A 283 -29.79 -14.45 3.69
C PRO A 283 -30.03 -15.15 2.34
N LEU A 284 -29.17 -14.85 1.37
CA LEU A 284 -29.17 -15.49 0.06
C LEU A 284 -28.40 -16.81 0.12
N GLU A 285 -29.05 -17.88 -0.30
CA GLU A 285 -28.42 -19.18 -0.54
C GLU A 285 -28.44 -19.47 -2.05
N MET A 286 -27.26 -19.48 -2.67
CA MET A 286 -27.11 -19.71 -4.12
C MET A 286 -25.72 -20.30 -4.43
N ASP A 287 -25.66 -21.26 -5.37
CA ASP A 287 -24.39 -21.74 -5.92
C ASP A 287 -24.01 -20.93 -7.17
N LEU A 288 -22.94 -20.14 -7.04
CA LEU A 288 -22.40 -19.31 -8.12
C LEU A 288 -21.32 -20.01 -8.95
N THR A 289 -20.96 -21.26 -8.65
CA THR A 289 -19.81 -21.95 -9.25
C THR A 289 -19.91 -22.03 -10.78
N ALA A 290 -21.08 -22.41 -11.31
CA ALA A 290 -21.30 -22.50 -12.76
C ALA A 290 -21.20 -21.12 -13.43
N ARG A 291 -21.79 -20.09 -12.81
CA ARG A 291 -21.77 -18.72 -13.31
C ARG A 291 -20.37 -18.12 -13.33
N ILE A 292 -19.58 -18.33 -12.28
CA ILE A 292 -18.19 -17.87 -12.21
C ILE A 292 -17.36 -18.50 -13.32
N LYS A 293 -17.55 -19.80 -13.58
CA LYS A 293 -16.84 -20.49 -14.66
C LYS A 293 -17.19 -19.88 -16.02
N GLU A 294 -18.48 -19.71 -16.31
CA GLU A 294 -18.95 -19.12 -17.55
C GLU A 294 -18.43 -17.68 -17.75
N ALA A 295 -18.47 -16.86 -16.71
CA ALA A 295 -18.00 -15.48 -16.77
C ALA A 295 -16.48 -15.41 -17.05
N ASN A 296 -15.69 -16.29 -16.43
CA ASN A 296 -14.25 -16.40 -16.69
C ASN A 296 -13.97 -16.81 -18.14
N ASP A 297 -14.73 -17.78 -18.68
CA ASP A 297 -14.57 -18.23 -20.07
C ASP A 297 -14.89 -17.10 -21.07
N GLN A 298 -15.76 -16.15 -20.69
CA GLN A 298 -16.13 -14.98 -21.49
C GLN A 298 -15.27 -13.72 -21.22
N GLY A 299 -14.38 -13.76 -20.22
CA GLY A 299 -13.60 -12.60 -19.78
C GLY A 299 -14.43 -11.45 -19.21
N LYS A 300 -15.60 -11.75 -18.62
CA LYS A 300 -16.51 -10.76 -18.01
C LYS A 300 -16.54 -10.86 -16.48
N PRO A 301 -16.95 -9.79 -15.77
CA PRO A 301 -17.21 -9.88 -14.34
C PRO A 301 -18.26 -10.97 -14.01
N PRO A 302 -18.08 -11.75 -12.94
CA PRO A 302 -19.00 -12.83 -12.57
C PRO A 302 -20.43 -12.35 -12.30
N LEU A 303 -20.58 -11.15 -11.73
CA LEU A 303 -21.85 -10.52 -11.38
C LEU A 303 -22.13 -9.27 -12.24
N ASP A 304 -21.66 -9.26 -13.48
CA ASP A 304 -21.83 -8.16 -14.44
C ASP A 304 -23.29 -7.66 -14.48
N ILE A 305 -23.49 -6.38 -14.12
CA ILE A 305 -24.80 -5.73 -14.04
C ILE A 305 -25.56 -5.67 -15.37
N HIS A 306 -24.87 -5.82 -16.51
CA HIS A 306 -25.49 -5.75 -17.84
C HIS A 306 -25.88 -7.12 -18.38
N VAL A 307 -25.36 -8.20 -17.82
CA VAL A 307 -25.53 -9.56 -18.36
C VAL A 307 -26.24 -10.49 -17.36
N LEU A 308 -26.06 -10.28 -16.06
CA LEU A 308 -26.61 -11.15 -15.05
C LEU A 308 -28.14 -10.98 -14.95
N PRO A 309 -28.94 -12.02 -15.23
CA PRO A 309 -30.38 -11.96 -14.98
C PRO A 309 -30.65 -11.88 -13.47
N ARG A 310 -31.61 -11.06 -13.10
CA ARG A 310 -32.03 -10.86 -11.70
C ARG A 310 -33.07 -11.90 -11.28
N ASP A 311 -32.85 -12.52 -10.13
CA ASP A 311 -33.84 -13.39 -9.49
C ASP A 311 -34.85 -12.57 -8.67
N LYS A 312 -36.07 -13.07 -8.49
CA LYS A 312 -37.12 -12.46 -7.65
C LYS A 312 -36.68 -12.15 -6.21
N HIS A 313 -35.60 -12.76 -5.74
CA HIS A 313 -35.01 -12.45 -4.44
C HIS A 313 -34.75 -10.95 -4.23
N TRP A 314 -34.31 -10.19 -5.23
CA TRP A 314 -34.07 -8.74 -5.03
C TRP A 314 -35.38 -7.97 -4.75
N GLN A 315 -36.49 -8.38 -5.37
CA GLN A 315 -37.81 -7.80 -5.14
C GLN A 315 -38.31 -8.14 -3.73
N LYS A 316 -38.05 -9.37 -3.27
CA LYS A 316 -38.30 -9.76 -1.87
C LYS A 316 -37.54 -8.86 -0.89
N LEU A 317 -36.26 -8.61 -1.14
CA LEU A 317 -35.46 -7.70 -0.30
C LEU A 317 -36.03 -6.28 -0.33
N LEU A 318 -36.48 -5.78 -1.48
CA LEU A 318 -37.12 -4.46 -1.58
C LEU A 318 -38.40 -4.39 -0.73
N HIS A 319 -39.28 -5.38 -0.82
CA HIS A 319 -40.51 -5.41 -0.02
C HIS A 319 -40.22 -5.47 1.48
N SER A 320 -39.23 -6.26 1.91
CA SER A 320 -38.83 -6.30 3.33
C SER A 320 -38.20 -4.99 3.79
N LEU A 321 -37.36 -4.35 2.95
CA LEU A 321 -36.83 -3.01 3.24
C LEU A 321 -37.96 -1.98 3.41
N ILE A 322 -38.95 -2.01 2.53
CA ILE A 322 -40.14 -1.16 2.62
C ILE A 322 -40.88 -1.40 3.92
N ALA A 323 -41.11 -2.65 4.31
CA ALA A 323 -41.80 -3.00 5.55
C ALA A 323 -41.09 -2.48 6.80
N GLU A 324 -39.75 -2.59 6.84
CA GLU A 324 -38.93 -2.08 7.94
C GLU A 324 -38.87 -0.54 7.99
N LEU A 325 -38.87 0.13 6.83
CA LEU A 325 -38.78 1.60 6.76
C LEU A 325 -40.12 2.29 7.01
N LYS A 326 -41.23 1.68 6.61
CA LYS A 326 -42.56 2.29 6.64
C LYS A 326 -42.98 2.89 8.00
N PRO A 327 -42.72 2.25 9.16
CA PRO A 327 -43.07 2.80 10.47
C PRO A 327 -42.31 4.09 10.84
N GLU A 328 -41.08 4.25 10.33
CA GLU A 328 -40.19 5.37 10.64
C GLU A 328 -40.35 6.54 9.64
N MET A 329 -41.10 6.34 8.56
CA MET A 329 -41.20 7.28 7.44
C MET A 329 -42.42 8.19 7.55
N SER A 330 -42.28 9.43 7.09
CA SER A 330 -43.36 10.41 7.05
C SER A 330 -43.27 11.30 5.81
N GLY A 331 -44.37 12.00 5.51
CA GLY A 331 -44.41 12.98 4.42
C GLY A 331 -44.14 12.37 3.03
N PRO A 332 -43.37 13.06 2.16
CA PRO A 332 -43.09 12.59 0.80
C PRO A 332 -42.42 11.22 0.74
N ALA A 333 -41.50 10.92 1.66
CA ALA A 333 -40.79 9.63 1.67
C ALA A 333 -41.73 8.44 1.90
N LEU A 334 -42.73 8.61 2.78
CA LEU A 334 -43.76 7.57 3.00
C LEU A 334 -44.59 7.34 1.73
N ALA A 335 -45.00 8.41 1.05
CA ALA A 335 -45.76 8.30 -0.20
C ALA A 335 -44.96 7.56 -1.30
N VAL A 336 -43.65 7.82 -1.40
CA VAL A 336 -42.76 7.12 -2.34
C VAL A 336 -42.69 5.64 -2.04
N ILE A 337 -42.50 5.27 -0.77
CA ILE A 337 -42.43 3.87 -0.32
C ILE A 337 -43.75 3.14 -0.58
N GLU A 338 -44.90 3.77 -0.30
CA GLU A 338 -46.21 3.19 -0.58
C GLU A 338 -46.49 3.01 -2.08
N ASN A 339 -45.95 3.89 -2.92
CA ASN A 339 -46.03 3.75 -4.38
C ASN A 339 -45.15 2.60 -4.86
N LEU A 340 -43.92 2.46 -4.33
CA LEU A 340 -43.03 1.34 -4.64
C LEU A 340 -43.62 0.00 -4.19
N GLU A 341 -44.30 -0.04 -3.04
CA GLU A 341 -44.97 -1.24 -2.52
C GLU A 341 -46.07 -1.74 -3.47
N LYS A 342 -46.76 -0.83 -4.16
CA LYS A 342 -47.86 -1.13 -5.10
C LYS A 342 -47.39 -1.36 -6.53
N ALA A 343 -46.13 -1.07 -6.85
CA ALA A 343 -45.58 -1.26 -8.19
C ALA A 343 -45.56 -2.75 -8.56
N SER A 344 -45.84 -3.05 -9.83
CA SER A 344 -45.78 -4.42 -10.34
C SER A 344 -44.33 -4.91 -10.45
N GLU A 345 -44.14 -6.24 -10.42
CA GLU A 345 -42.81 -6.87 -10.62
C GLU A 345 -42.13 -6.37 -11.91
N GLN A 346 -42.91 -6.11 -12.97
CA GLN A 346 -42.39 -5.63 -14.25
C GLN A 346 -41.92 -4.17 -14.19
N GLU A 347 -42.67 -3.29 -13.52
CA GLU A 347 -42.27 -1.89 -13.32
C GLU A 347 -41.01 -1.80 -12.46
N LEU A 348 -40.94 -2.59 -11.39
CA LEU A 348 -39.76 -2.69 -10.54
C LEU A 348 -38.54 -3.14 -11.35
N GLU A 349 -38.68 -4.15 -12.21
CA GLU A 349 -37.60 -4.65 -13.06
C GLU A 349 -37.15 -3.63 -14.12
N GLN A 350 -38.07 -2.84 -14.67
CA GLN A 350 -37.76 -1.74 -15.58
C GLN A 350 -36.96 -0.64 -14.88
N MET A 351 -37.36 -0.23 -13.67
CA MET A 351 -36.62 0.76 -12.90
C MET A 351 -35.23 0.24 -12.51
N ALA A 352 -35.11 -1.02 -12.09
CA ALA A 352 -33.81 -1.64 -11.79
C ALA A 352 -32.89 -1.68 -13.02
N SER A 353 -33.44 -2.00 -14.19
CA SER A 353 -32.69 -2.02 -15.45
C SER A 353 -32.21 -0.62 -15.85
N ALA A 354 -33.06 0.40 -15.71
CA ALA A 354 -32.71 1.79 -15.98
C ALA A 354 -31.59 2.30 -15.06
N LEU A 355 -31.65 1.99 -13.76
CA LEU A 355 -30.57 2.34 -12.81
C LEU A 355 -29.21 1.73 -13.20
N PHE A 356 -29.16 0.46 -13.62
CA PHE A 356 -27.92 -0.16 -14.08
C PHE A 356 -27.45 0.33 -15.45
N ALA A 357 -28.37 0.80 -16.30
CA ALA A 357 -28.05 1.48 -17.55
C ALA A 357 -27.59 2.93 -17.34
N SER A 358 -27.57 3.44 -16.09
CA SER A 358 -27.34 4.85 -15.77
C SER A 358 -28.35 5.81 -16.42
N ASP A 359 -29.56 5.31 -16.72
CA ASP A 359 -30.68 6.11 -17.22
C ASP A 359 -31.51 6.65 -16.05
N PHE A 360 -30.95 7.66 -15.37
CA PHE A 360 -31.58 8.29 -14.21
C PHE A 360 -32.79 9.16 -14.57
N ALA A 361 -32.96 9.52 -15.84
CA ALA A 361 -34.14 10.24 -16.30
C ALA A 361 -35.40 9.37 -16.27
N SER A 362 -35.25 8.06 -16.46
CA SER A 362 -36.36 7.10 -16.42
C SER A 362 -36.76 6.66 -15.02
N VAL A 363 -35.97 6.97 -13.99
CA VAL A 363 -36.24 6.60 -12.60
C VAL A 363 -36.15 7.84 -11.72
N SER A 364 -37.27 8.25 -11.16
CA SER A 364 -37.32 9.42 -10.30
C SER A 364 -36.33 9.29 -9.12
N SER A 365 -35.57 10.36 -8.86
CA SER A 365 -34.46 10.36 -7.89
C SER A 365 -34.89 10.09 -6.45
N ASP A 366 -36.18 10.24 -6.15
CA ASP A 366 -36.82 9.89 -4.89
C ASP A 366 -36.97 8.37 -4.69
N LYS A 367 -37.19 7.60 -5.77
CA LYS A 367 -37.33 6.14 -5.75
C LYS A 367 -35.98 5.43 -5.78
N ALA A 368 -35.00 6.01 -6.48
CA ALA A 368 -33.71 5.39 -6.76
C ALA A 368 -32.97 4.87 -5.51
N PRO A 369 -32.89 5.60 -4.37
CA PRO A 369 -32.19 5.11 -3.18
C PRO A 369 -32.78 3.82 -2.61
N PHE A 370 -34.10 3.65 -2.64
CA PHE A 370 -34.77 2.46 -2.10
C PHE A 370 -34.54 1.24 -3.00
N ILE A 371 -34.68 1.42 -4.31
CA ILE A 371 -34.44 0.35 -5.29
C ILE A 371 -32.96 -0.04 -5.27
N TRP A 372 -32.05 0.94 -5.25
CA TRP A 372 -30.62 0.67 -5.20
C TRP A 372 -30.21 -0.02 -3.90
N ALA A 373 -30.81 0.34 -2.75
CA ALA A 373 -30.54 -0.33 -1.48
C ALA A 373 -30.88 -1.84 -1.51
N ALA A 374 -31.95 -2.23 -2.20
CA ALA A 374 -32.32 -3.62 -2.40
C ALA A 374 -31.35 -4.34 -3.37
N LEU A 375 -31.02 -3.69 -4.49
CA LEU A 375 -30.09 -4.22 -5.49
C LEU A 375 -28.68 -4.37 -4.91
N SER A 376 -28.17 -3.38 -4.19
CA SER A 376 -26.85 -3.43 -3.55
C SER A 376 -26.79 -4.55 -2.51
N LEU A 377 -27.86 -4.73 -1.72
CA LEU A 377 -27.94 -5.81 -0.75
C LEU A 377 -27.89 -7.18 -1.44
N TYR A 378 -28.64 -7.36 -2.53
CA TYR A 378 -28.61 -8.60 -3.31
C TYR A 378 -27.23 -8.88 -3.92
N TRP A 379 -26.60 -7.87 -4.53
CA TRP A 379 -25.27 -8.01 -5.15
C TRP A 379 -24.16 -8.23 -4.12
N ALA A 380 -24.21 -7.57 -2.98
CA ALA A 380 -23.25 -7.73 -1.90
C ALA A 380 -23.33 -9.16 -1.30
N GLN A 381 -24.54 -9.71 -1.15
CA GLN A 381 -24.75 -11.10 -0.76
C GLN A 381 -24.14 -12.07 -1.78
N MET A 382 -24.45 -11.92 -3.07
CA MET A 382 -23.84 -12.75 -4.12
C MET A 382 -22.30 -12.64 -4.12
N ALA A 383 -21.75 -11.43 -3.98
CA ALA A 383 -20.31 -11.22 -3.95
C ALA A 383 -19.64 -11.91 -2.74
N SER A 384 -20.33 -11.99 -1.60
CA SER A 384 -19.83 -12.69 -0.40
C SER A 384 -19.80 -14.22 -0.55
N LEU A 385 -20.61 -14.77 -1.47
CA LEU A 385 -20.67 -16.20 -1.79
C LEU A 385 -19.58 -16.63 -2.78
N ILE A 386 -18.90 -15.68 -3.44
CA ILE A 386 -17.83 -16.00 -4.39
C ILE A 386 -16.64 -16.59 -3.62
N PRO A 387 -16.12 -17.78 -4.01
CA PRO A 387 -14.95 -18.35 -3.37
C PRO A 387 -13.75 -17.41 -3.53
N GLY A 388 -12.94 -17.24 -2.48
CA GLY A 388 -11.80 -16.30 -2.39
C GLY A 388 -10.62 -16.51 -3.37
N LYS A 389 -10.87 -17.19 -4.50
CA LYS A 389 -9.95 -17.39 -5.62
C LYS A 389 -10.28 -16.53 -6.85
N ALA A 390 -11.35 -15.73 -6.87
CA ALA A 390 -11.57 -14.84 -8.00
C ALA A 390 -10.43 -13.82 -8.07
N ARG A 391 -9.73 -13.81 -9.19
CA ARG A 391 -8.60 -12.93 -9.45
C ARG A 391 -9.13 -11.78 -10.27
N ALA A 392 -9.07 -10.57 -9.75
CA ALA A 392 -9.03 -9.41 -10.62
C ALA A 392 -7.73 -9.55 -11.43
N GLU A 393 -7.84 -9.84 -12.72
CA GLU A 393 -6.66 -9.79 -13.58
C GLU A 393 -6.11 -8.36 -13.59
N TYR A 394 -4.79 -8.23 -13.57
CA TYR A 394 -4.13 -6.94 -13.71
C TYR A 394 -4.36 -6.45 -15.16
N GLY A 395 -5.48 -5.77 -15.42
CA GLY A 395 -5.89 -5.29 -16.73
C GLY A 395 -6.16 -3.78 -16.79
N GLU A 396 -6.40 -3.30 -18.01
CA GLU A 396 -6.98 -1.99 -18.31
C GLU A 396 -8.47 -1.95 -17.90
N ALA A 397 -9.01 -0.76 -17.66
CA ALA A 397 -10.40 -0.51 -17.20
C ALA A 397 -10.65 -0.63 -15.68
N ARG A 398 -9.68 -0.21 -14.85
CA ARG A 398 -9.83 -0.21 -13.37
C ARG A 398 -10.89 0.74 -12.80
N GLN A 399 -11.54 1.54 -13.65
CA GLN A 399 -12.66 2.37 -13.24
C GLN A 399 -13.91 1.58 -12.84
N TYR A 400 -13.98 0.29 -13.18
CA TYR A 400 -15.11 -0.59 -12.85
C TYR A 400 -14.71 -1.72 -11.89
N CYS A 401 -15.69 -2.16 -11.11
CA CYS A 401 -15.56 -3.26 -10.18
C CYS A 401 -15.34 -4.57 -10.96
N PRO A 402 -14.28 -5.34 -10.67
CA PRO A 402 -14.01 -6.60 -11.38
C PRO A 402 -15.01 -7.72 -11.05
N VAL A 403 -15.88 -7.52 -10.05
CA VAL A 403 -16.89 -8.50 -9.64
C VAL A 403 -18.22 -8.23 -10.32
N CYS A 404 -18.71 -6.98 -10.32
CA CYS A 404 -20.03 -6.64 -10.84
C CYS A 404 -20.05 -5.68 -12.04
N GLY A 405 -18.92 -5.09 -12.41
CA GLY A 405 -18.87 -4.08 -13.48
C GLY A 405 -19.37 -2.70 -13.09
N SER A 406 -19.89 -2.50 -11.87
CA SER A 406 -20.33 -1.18 -11.39
C SER A 406 -19.14 -0.25 -11.08
N MET A 407 -19.41 1.04 -11.00
CA MET A 407 -18.44 2.07 -10.63
C MET A 407 -18.17 2.10 -9.11
N PRO A 408 -17.02 2.64 -8.66
CA PRO A 408 -16.79 2.86 -7.23
C PRO A 408 -17.68 3.97 -6.68
N VAL A 409 -17.95 3.96 -5.37
CA VAL A 409 -18.47 5.13 -4.64
C VAL A 409 -17.32 6.08 -4.30
N SER A 410 -16.23 5.53 -3.77
CA SER A 410 -15.07 6.27 -3.29
C SER A 410 -13.83 5.37 -3.24
N SER A 411 -12.68 5.97 -2.93
CA SER A 411 -11.42 5.26 -2.72
C SER A 411 -11.04 5.26 -1.25
N MET A 412 -10.56 4.12 -0.74
CA MET A 412 -10.14 3.94 0.64
C MET A 412 -8.64 3.64 0.69
N VAL A 413 -7.91 4.40 1.49
CA VAL A 413 -6.55 4.04 1.93
C VAL A 413 -6.67 3.36 3.27
N GLN A 414 -6.37 2.07 3.29
CA GLN A 414 -6.61 1.22 4.46
C GLN A 414 -5.45 1.22 5.47
N ILE A 415 -5.78 0.87 6.70
CA ILE A 415 -4.85 0.53 7.78
C ILE A 415 -4.80 -0.98 8.02
N GLY A 416 -3.84 -1.47 8.82
CA GLY A 416 -3.75 -2.88 9.21
C GLY A 416 -2.95 -3.75 8.23
N THR A 417 -3.49 -4.90 7.82
CA THR A 417 -2.78 -5.86 6.94
C THR A 417 -2.52 -5.32 5.53
N THR A 418 -3.28 -4.30 5.11
CA THR A 418 -3.19 -3.60 3.83
C THR A 418 -2.74 -2.15 4.03
N GLN A 419 -1.93 -1.88 5.05
CA GLN A 419 -1.54 -0.52 5.44
C GLN A 419 -0.99 0.30 4.27
N GLY A 420 -1.61 1.45 4.02
CA GLY A 420 -1.18 2.41 3.00
C GLY A 420 -1.51 2.02 1.56
N LEU A 421 -2.14 0.86 1.35
CA LEU A 421 -2.66 0.45 0.05
C LEU A 421 -3.99 1.16 -0.22
N ARG A 422 -4.19 1.51 -1.48
CA ARG A 422 -5.41 2.15 -1.98
C ARG A 422 -6.30 1.10 -2.63
N TYR A 423 -7.54 1.07 -2.20
CA TYR A 423 -8.60 0.31 -2.80
C TYR A 423 -9.69 1.24 -3.30
N LEU A 424 -10.34 0.89 -4.39
CA LEU A 424 -11.62 1.48 -4.78
C LEU A 424 -12.73 0.63 -4.16
N HIS A 425 -13.76 1.27 -3.63
CA HIS A 425 -14.88 0.61 -2.97
C HIS A 425 -16.11 0.64 -3.89
N CYS A 426 -16.66 -0.52 -4.23
CA CYS A 426 -17.79 -0.64 -5.14
C CYS A 426 -19.06 -0.01 -4.55
N ASN A 427 -19.82 0.76 -5.34
CA ASN A 427 -21.10 1.32 -4.89
C ASN A 427 -22.27 0.31 -4.86
N LEU A 428 -22.06 -0.91 -5.34
CA LEU A 428 -23.12 -1.91 -5.47
C LEU A 428 -22.84 -3.16 -4.62
N CYS A 429 -21.72 -3.84 -4.86
CA CYS A 429 -21.45 -5.14 -4.26
C CYS A 429 -20.44 -5.09 -3.11
N GLU A 430 -20.09 -3.90 -2.60
CA GLU A 430 -19.21 -3.69 -1.42
C GLU A 430 -17.79 -4.29 -1.59
N THR A 431 -17.45 -4.74 -2.79
CA THR A 431 -16.15 -5.31 -3.13
C THR A 431 -15.12 -4.21 -3.31
N GLU A 432 -13.91 -4.46 -2.83
CA GLU A 432 -12.81 -3.50 -2.92
C GLU A 432 -11.69 -4.03 -3.82
N TRP A 433 -11.18 -3.22 -4.74
CA TRP A 433 -10.08 -3.63 -5.63
C TRP A 433 -8.92 -2.66 -5.63
N HIS A 434 -7.72 -3.20 -5.72
CA HIS A 434 -6.49 -2.43 -5.54
C HIS A 434 -6.18 -1.57 -6.77
N VAL A 435 -5.97 -0.27 -6.53
CA VAL A 435 -5.46 0.68 -7.52
C VAL A 435 -4.21 1.36 -6.97
N VAL A 436 -3.19 1.48 -7.82
CA VAL A 436 -1.94 2.12 -7.43
C VAL A 436 -2.21 3.59 -7.11
N ARG A 437 -1.72 4.06 -5.95
CA ARG A 437 -1.98 5.41 -5.39
C ARG A 437 -1.69 6.58 -6.33
N VAL A 438 -0.74 6.41 -7.25
CA VAL A 438 -0.30 7.47 -8.18
C VAL A 438 -0.95 7.34 -9.56
N LYS A 439 -2.11 6.68 -9.65
CA LYS A 439 -2.89 6.56 -10.89
C LYS A 439 -4.30 7.10 -10.66
N CYS A 440 -4.81 7.81 -11.68
CA CYS A 440 -6.21 8.16 -11.79
C CYS A 440 -7.06 6.88 -11.71
N SER A 441 -8.09 6.88 -10.87
CA SER A 441 -9.06 5.78 -10.81
C SER A 441 -9.92 5.63 -12.06
N ASN A 442 -9.94 6.65 -12.93
CA ASN A 442 -10.76 6.67 -14.14
C ASN A 442 -9.94 6.34 -15.41
N CYS A 443 -9.01 7.21 -15.80
CA CYS A 443 -8.23 7.06 -17.06
C CYS A 443 -6.86 6.37 -16.90
N GLU A 444 -6.51 5.96 -15.68
CA GLU A 444 -5.22 5.34 -15.32
C GLU A 444 -3.95 6.18 -15.56
N GLN A 445 -4.09 7.42 -16.01
CA GLN A 445 -2.98 8.35 -16.15
C GLN A 445 -2.46 8.80 -14.77
N SER A 446 -1.20 9.24 -14.74
CA SER A 446 -0.49 9.60 -13.50
C SER A 446 0.14 10.99 -13.57
N ARG A 447 -0.04 11.69 -14.68
CA ARG A 447 0.71 12.92 -15.00
C ARG A 447 0.16 14.10 -14.23
N ASP A 448 -1.16 14.23 -14.17
CA ASP A 448 -1.84 15.43 -13.70
C ASP A 448 -2.88 15.12 -12.63
N LEU A 449 -2.42 14.64 -11.46
CA LEU A 449 -3.26 14.31 -10.31
C LEU A 449 -3.12 15.37 -9.21
N HIS A 450 -4.26 15.87 -8.73
CA HIS A 450 -4.32 16.85 -7.64
C HIS A 450 -5.20 16.35 -6.50
N TYR A 451 -4.88 16.75 -5.27
CA TYR A 451 -5.63 16.39 -4.08
C TYR A 451 -6.20 17.63 -3.41
N TRP A 452 -7.51 17.63 -3.18
CA TRP A 452 -8.26 18.77 -2.67
C TRP A 452 -8.90 18.40 -1.33
N SER A 453 -8.93 19.36 -0.41
CA SER A 453 -9.55 19.23 0.91
C SER A 453 -10.13 20.57 1.32
N LEU A 454 -11.31 20.57 1.96
CA LEU A 454 -11.96 21.81 2.40
C LEU A 454 -11.28 22.43 3.64
N GLU A 455 -10.76 21.60 4.54
CA GLU A 455 -10.20 22.05 5.82
C GLU A 455 -8.68 22.27 5.74
N ASN A 456 -7.93 21.18 5.53
CA ASN A 456 -6.48 21.18 5.57
C ASN A 456 -5.89 19.89 4.94
N GLU A 457 -4.58 19.88 4.73
CA GLU A 457 -3.85 18.75 4.13
C GLU A 457 -3.91 17.44 4.94
N GLN A 458 -4.31 17.48 6.21
CA GLN A 458 -4.44 16.30 7.07
C GLN A 458 -5.87 15.74 7.11
N ALA A 459 -6.81 16.32 6.36
CA ALA A 459 -8.20 15.87 6.30
C ALA A 459 -8.29 14.38 5.90
N ALA A 460 -9.20 13.68 6.56
CA ALA A 460 -9.46 12.27 6.31
C ALA A 460 -10.14 12.03 4.96
N VAL A 461 -10.95 12.98 4.47
CA VAL A 461 -11.63 12.94 3.18
C VAL A 461 -11.02 13.99 2.26
N LYS A 462 -10.66 13.58 1.04
CA LYS A 462 -10.12 14.45 -0.01
C LYS A 462 -10.75 14.11 -1.36
N ALA A 463 -10.64 15.00 -2.33
CA ALA A 463 -10.95 14.70 -3.72
C ALA A 463 -9.64 14.53 -4.49
N GLU A 464 -9.48 13.41 -5.21
CA GLU A 464 -8.42 13.20 -6.19
C GLU A 464 -8.97 13.62 -7.55
N SER A 465 -8.47 14.71 -8.13
CA SER A 465 -8.83 15.16 -9.47
C SER A 465 -7.75 14.81 -10.48
N CYS A 466 -8.15 14.62 -11.74
CA CYS A 466 -7.26 14.31 -12.85
C CYS A 466 -7.44 15.30 -14.00
N GLY A 467 -6.40 16.06 -14.33
CA GLY A 467 -6.44 17.01 -15.45
C GLY A 467 -6.38 16.35 -16.82
N ASP A 468 -5.99 15.07 -16.92
CA ASP A 468 -5.98 14.34 -18.20
C ASP A 468 -7.40 13.95 -18.67
N CYS A 469 -8.30 13.55 -17.76
CA CYS A 469 -9.68 13.16 -18.08
C CYS A 469 -10.76 14.10 -17.55
N GLY A 470 -10.38 15.13 -16.79
CA GLY A 470 -11.32 16.10 -16.23
C GLY A 470 -12.26 15.53 -15.17
N THR A 471 -11.91 14.40 -14.55
CA THR A 471 -12.76 13.77 -13.52
C THR A 471 -12.13 13.78 -12.13
N TYR A 472 -12.95 13.64 -11.10
CA TYR A 472 -12.48 13.43 -9.72
C TYR A 472 -13.18 12.25 -9.04
N LEU A 473 -12.51 11.69 -8.03
CA LEU A 473 -13.04 10.70 -7.11
C LEU A 473 -12.61 11.04 -5.67
N LYS A 474 -13.52 10.91 -4.70
CA LYS A 474 -13.13 11.09 -3.30
C LYS A 474 -12.27 9.94 -2.80
N ILE A 475 -11.25 10.30 -2.03
CA ILE A 475 -10.31 9.39 -1.38
C ILE A 475 -10.31 9.63 0.13
N LEU A 476 -10.48 8.55 0.88
CA LEU A 476 -10.62 8.54 2.31
C LEU A 476 -9.42 7.84 2.95
N TYR A 477 -8.89 8.40 4.04
CA TYR A 477 -7.68 7.92 4.70
C TYR A 477 -8.01 7.40 6.10
N GLN A 478 -8.08 6.07 6.26
CA GLN A 478 -8.34 5.43 7.57
C GLN A 478 -7.24 5.71 8.61
N GLU A 479 -6.04 6.08 8.16
CA GLU A 479 -4.96 6.50 9.05
C GLU A 479 -5.29 7.81 9.79
N LYS A 480 -6.08 8.69 9.18
CA LYS A 480 -6.46 9.99 9.75
C LYS A 480 -7.68 9.89 10.63
N ASP A 481 -8.67 9.13 10.19
CA ASP A 481 -9.84 8.78 11.00
C ASP A 481 -10.17 7.29 10.76
N PRO A 482 -9.92 6.40 11.74
CA PRO A 482 -10.19 4.97 11.59
C PRO A 482 -11.67 4.61 11.40
N LYS A 483 -12.60 5.54 11.68
CA LYS A 483 -14.05 5.33 11.55
C LYS A 483 -14.58 5.62 10.15
N VAL A 484 -13.78 6.19 9.24
CA VAL A 484 -14.27 6.54 7.89
C VAL A 484 -14.92 5.35 7.20
N GLU A 485 -16.07 5.60 6.60
CA GLU A 485 -16.87 4.63 5.86
C GLU A 485 -17.12 5.16 4.44
N ALA A 486 -16.91 4.27 3.46
CA ALA A 486 -16.76 4.64 2.06
C ALA A 486 -17.98 5.38 1.46
N VAL A 487 -19.18 5.05 1.92
CA VAL A 487 -20.45 5.64 1.44
C VAL A 487 -20.87 6.81 2.31
N ALA A 488 -20.75 6.68 3.63
CA ALA A 488 -21.21 7.67 4.60
C ALA A 488 -20.40 8.97 4.55
N ASP A 489 -19.07 8.87 4.57
CA ASP A 489 -18.19 10.03 4.53
C ASP A 489 -18.15 10.67 3.13
N ASP A 490 -18.41 9.89 2.09
CA ASP A 490 -18.64 10.43 0.75
C ASP A 490 -19.93 11.27 0.72
N LEU A 491 -21.03 10.77 1.29
CA LEU A 491 -22.31 11.50 1.35
C LEU A 491 -22.26 12.70 2.29
N ALA A 492 -21.51 12.65 3.39
CA ALA A 492 -21.41 13.77 4.31
C ALA A 492 -20.56 14.93 3.76
N SER A 493 -19.75 14.69 2.72
CA SER A 493 -18.82 15.66 2.16
C SER A 493 -19.28 16.26 0.82
N LEU A 494 -20.60 16.41 0.59
CA LEU A 494 -21.13 16.95 -0.68
C LEU A 494 -20.69 18.39 -1.00
N VAL A 495 -20.31 19.17 0.02
CA VAL A 495 -19.71 20.50 -0.18
C VAL A 495 -18.40 20.41 -0.98
N LEU A 496 -17.65 19.32 -0.83
CA LEU A 496 -16.44 19.08 -1.61
C LEU A 496 -16.79 18.80 -3.09
N ASP A 497 -17.89 18.10 -3.37
CA ASP A 497 -18.34 17.87 -4.75
C ASP A 497 -18.68 19.19 -5.45
N ALA A 498 -19.47 20.05 -4.79
CA ALA A 498 -19.80 21.37 -5.32
C ALA A 498 -18.55 22.22 -5.61
N ARG A 499 -17.51 22.09 -4.77
CA ARG A 499 -16.24 22.77 -4.99
C ARG A 499 -15.48 22.21 -6.20
N MET A 500 -15.50 20.89 -6.39
CA MET A 500 -14.84 20.24 -7.53
C MET A 500 -15.53 20.58 -8.86
N GLU A 501 -16.85 20.66 -8.85
CA GLU A 501 -17.64 21.08 -10.01
C GLU A 501 -17.35 22.53 -10.40
N GLN A 502 -17.23 23.44 -9.43
CA GLN A 502 -16.79 24.83 -9.69
C GLN A 502 -15.40 24.94 -10.31
N GLU A 503 -14.52 23.99 -10.00
CA GLU A 503 -13.18 23.88 -10.62
C GLU A 503 -13.22 23.20 -12.01
N GLY A 504 -14.40 22.79 -12.49
CA GLY A 504 -14.59 22.20 -13.81
C GLY A 504 -14.33 20.69 -13.88
N PHE A 505 -14.31 19.98 -12.74
CA PHE A 505 -14.14 18.53 -12.72
C PHE A 505 -15.49 17.80 -12.60
N ALA A 506 -15.68 16.76 -13.42
CA ALA A 506 -16.83 15.89 -13.36
C ALA A 506 -16.62 14.72 -12.37
N ARG A 507 -17.67 14.27 -11.71
CA ARG A 507 -17.60 13.14 -10.77
C ARG A 507 -17.53 11.81 -11.51
N SER A 508 -16.61 10.92 -11.14
CA SER A 508 -16.48 9.57 -11.73
C SER A 508 -17.09 8.45 -10.87
N SER A 509 -17.99 8.79 -9.95
CA SER A 509 -18.65 7.85 -9.03
C SER A 509 -20.10 8.21 -8.80
N ILE A 510 -20.87 7.25 -8.29
CA ILE A 510 -22.25 7.45 -7.82
C ILE A 510 -22.36 6.94 -6.39
N ASN A 511 -22.97 7.75 -5.53
CA ASN A 511 -23.25 7.37 -4.16
C ASN A 511 -24.59 6.59 -4.10
N PRO A 512 -24.66 5.45 -3.40
CA PRO A 512 -25.89 4.64 -3.25
C PRO A 512 -27.12 5.38 -2.71
N PHE A 513 -26.93 6.55 -2.08
CA PHE A 513 -28.04 7.36 -1.56
C PHE A 513 -28.33 8.58 -2.43
N LEU A 514 -27.41 9.02 -3.31
CA LEU A 514 -27.56 10.25 -4.08
C LEU A 514 -27.47 9.98 -5.59
N PHE A 515 -28.58 10.19 -6.28
CA PHE A 515 -28.72 10.02 -7.73
C PHE A 515 -29.01 11.36 -8.42
N PRO A 516 -28.55 11.56 -9.67
CA PRO A 516 -28.91 12.73 -10.47
C PRO A 516 -30.43 12.90 -10.58
N GLY A 517 -30.90 14.15 -10.54
CA GLY A 517 -32.33 14.47 -10.70
C GLY A 517 -32.74 14.52 -12.19
N GLU A 518 -34.05 14.56 -12.43
CA GLU A 518 -34.58 14.86 -13.76
C GLU A 518 -34.18 16.29 -14.18
N GLY A 519 -33.25 16.43 -15.13
CA GLY A 519 -32.98 17.71 -15.82
C GLY A 519 -31.61 18.36 -15.64
N GLU A 520 -30.58 17.65 -15.18
CA GLU A 520 -29.17 18.09 -15.25
C GLU A 520 -28.36 17.36 -16.32
#